data_AF-A0A0B7K2Z4-F1
#
_entry.id   AF-A0A0B7K2Z4-F1
#
_cell.length_a   1.000
_cell.length_b   1.000
_cell.length_c   1.000
_cell.angle_alpha   90.00
_cell.angle_beta   90.00
_cell.angle_gamma   90.00
#
_symmetry.space_group_name_H-M   'P 1'
#
loop_
_entity.id
_entity.type
_entity.pdbx_description
1 polymer ?
#
loop_
_entity_poly.entity_id
_entity_poly.type
_entity_poly.pdbx_seq_one_letter_code
_entity_poly.pdbx_strand_id
1 'polypeptide(L)'
;MAEALFLELSWGVLSSIGIVCLLFGFLIIGITGWSAAASVPIISSVAGCLANALCYYAYYQTHPPVNTAVASAFADVMWMVQEASLSFYSYIILTRVLIRRSRRVFLILFWGILVLIISARLAILVMRVKVTILERDNLQSVINRAHIAYFVCIASIEILCSFFLLRKFASAKKVSREASLNSKFFRYLLQSTEVRMTTLAVIGTTRAVTYSFQPSMQESTNTVSQVDRFIYTFELLIFLHRESSSQFHSMKDL
;
A
#
# COMPACT_ATOMS: atom_id res chain seq x y z
N MET A 1 -29.54 2.33 16.74
CA MET A 1 -28.46 2.95 15.93
C MET A 1 -28.85 2.71 14.48
N ALA A 2 -28.95 3.74 13.63
CA ALA A 2 -29.21 3.51 12.22
C ALA A 2 -28.08 2.65 11.65
N GLU A 3 -28.41 1.58 10.91
CA GLU A 3 -27.40 0.77 10.22
C GLU A 3 -26.66 1.66 9.24
N ALA A 4 -25.37 1.89 9.47
CA ALA A 4 -24.54 2.66 8.56
C ALA A 4 -24.39 1.86 7.26
N LEU A 5 -24.89 2.39 6.14
CA LEU A 5 -24.84 1.70 4.85
C LEU A 5 -23.38 1.60 4.38
N PHE A 6 -22.93 0.39 4.03
CA PHE A 6 -21.55 0.11 3.60
C PHE A 6 -21.02 1.06 2.51
N LEU A 7 -21.86 1.38 1.52
CA LEU A 7 -21.50 2.24 0.40
C LEU A 7 -21.36 3.72 0.79
N GLU A 8 -22.00 4.17 1.87
CA GLU A 8 -21.88 5.53 2.39
C GLU A 8 -20.63 5.70 3.27
N LEU A 9 -20.04 4.59 3.69
CA LEU A 9 -18.79 4.57 4.44
C LEU A 9 -17.59 4.66 3.51
N SER A 10 -16.51 5.23 4.02
CA SER A 10 -15.21 5.27 3.33
C SER A 10 -14.72 3.89 2.92
N TRP A 11 -15.07 2.83 3.65
CA TRP A 11 -14.78 1.44 3.28
C TRP A 11 -15.43 1.03 1.94
N GLY A 12 -16.66 1.47 1.67
CA GLY A 12 -17.35 1.21 0.40
C GLY A 12 -16.72 1.95 -0.76
N VAL A 13 -16.31 3.22 -0.55
CA VAL A 13 -15.58 4.01 -1.56
C VAL A 13 -14.25 3.35 -1.92
N LEU A 14 -13.47 2.95 -0.92
CA LEU A 14 -12.18 2.29 -1.11
C LEU A 14 -12.32 0.94 -1.82
N SER A 15 -13.36 0.18 -1.50
CA SER A 15 -13.68 -1.09 -2.17
C SER A 15 -14.09 -0.87 -3.63
N SER A 16 -14.85 0.20 -3.91
CA SER A 16 -15.23 0.54 -5.29
C SER A 16 -14.01 0.88 -6.14
N ILE A 17 -13.06 1.65 -5.60
CA ILE A 17 -11.78 1.93 -6.26
C ILE A 17 -11.00 0.63 -6.50
N GLY A 18 -10.93 -0.25 -5.49
CA GLY A 18 -10.30 -1.56 -5.62
C GLY A 18 -10.91 -2.41 -6.73
N ILE A 19 -12.24 -2.47 -6.84
CA ILE A 19 -12.93 -3.20 -7.92
C ILE A 19 -12.58 -2.61 -9.29
N VAL A 20 -12.51 -1.29 -9.41
CA VAL A 20 -12.10 -0.64 -10.67
C VAL A 20 -10.66 -1.01 -11.03
N CYS A 21 -9.72 -0.97 -10.08
CA CYS A 21 -8.33 -1.41 -10.28
C CYS A 21 -8.26 -2.88 -10.70
N LEU A 22 -9.07 -3.75 -10.10
CA LEU A 22 -9.17 -5.17 -10.43
C LEU A 22 -9.57 -5.37 -11.90
N LEU A 23 -10.63 -4.68 -12.35
CA LEU A 23 -11.12 -4.76 -13.72
C LEU A 23 -10.09 -4.25 -14.73
N PHE A 24 -9.41 -3.15 -14.42
CA PHE A 24 -8.31 -2.66 -15.25
C PHE A 24 -7.16 -3.66 -15.32
N GLY A 25 -6.77 -4.28 -14.19
CA GLY A 25 -5.74 -5.31 -14.15
C GLY A 25 -6.09 -6.51 -15.04
N PHE A 26 -7.33 -7.00 -15.01
CA PHE A 26 -7.78 -8.07 -15.90
C PHE A 26 -7.77 -7.66 -17.37
N LEU A 27 -8.22 -6.44 -17.69
CA LEU A 27 -8.18 -5.91 -19.05
C LEU A 27 -6.74 -5.83 -19.57
N ILE A 28 -5.80 -5.36 -18.74
CA ILE A 28 -4.38 -5.30 -19.06
C ILE A 28 -3.80 -6.70 -19.32
N ILE A 29 -4.12 -7.69 -18.48
CA ILE A 29 -3.69 -9.08 -18.70
C ILE A 29 -4.26 -9.63 -20.01
N GLY A 30 -5.51 -9.29 -20.34
CA GLY A 30 -6.13 -9.66 -21.60
C GLY A 30 -5.39 -9.11 -22.83
N ILE A 31 -4.79 -7.91 -22.73
CA ILE A 31 -4.05 -7.27 -23.83
C ILE A 31 -2.58 -7.70 -23.86
N THR A 32 -1.91 -7.70 -22.71
CA THR A 32 -0.44 -7.85 -22.61
C THR A 32 0.02 -9.26 -22.23
N GLY A 33 -0.91 -10.15 -21.89
CA GLY A 33 -0.63 -11.48 -21.37
C GLY A 33 -0.29 -11.49 -19.87
N TRP A 34 -0.15 -12.70 -19.32
CA TRP A 34 0.12 -12.87 -17.89
C TRP A 34 1.55 -12.45 -17.54
N SER A 35 1.70 -11.57 -16.55
CA SER A 35 3.00 -11.25 -15.97
C SER A 35 2.91 -11.09 -14.46
N ALA A 36 3.98 -11.48 -13.76
CA ALA A 36 4.07 -11.32 -12.30
C ALA A 36 3.94 -9.86 -11.84
N ALA A 37 4.22 -8.88 -12.71
CA ALA A 37 4.04 -7.47 -12.39
C ALA A 37 2.56 -7.04 -12.54
N ALA A 38 1.83 -7.61 -13.49
CA ALA A 38 0.41 -7.35 -13.71
C ALA A 38 -0.49 -8.03 -12.66
N SER A 39 -0.03 -9.11 -12.00
CA SER A 39 -0.79 -9.75 -10.93
C SER A 39 -0.80 -8.96 -9.61
N VAL A 40 0.21 -8.12 -9.36
CA VAL A 40 0.33 -7.34 -8.12
C VAL A 40 -0.86 -6.39 -7.88
N PRO A 41 -1.27 -5.53 -8.83
CA PRO A 41 -2.42 -4.64 -8.64
C PRO A 41 -3.73 -5.40 -8.43
N ILE A 42 -3.90 -6.54 -9.08
CA ILE A 42 -5.08 -7.41 -8.91
C ILE A 42 -5.11 -7.96 -7.48
N ILE A 43 -4.01 -8.57 -7.01
CA ILE A 43 -3.92 -9.13 -5.66
C ILE A 43 -4.12 -8.05 -4.61
N SER A 44 -3.48 -6.89 -4.77
CA SER A 44 -3.64 -5.74 -3.88
C SER A 44 -5.09 -5.28 -3.80
N SER A 45 -5.76 -5.21 -4.95
CA SER A 45 -7.15 -4.76 -5.04
C SER A 45 -8.13 -5.74 -4.40
N VAL A 46 -7.97 -7.04 -4.63
CA VAL A 46 -8.78 -8.09 -3.96
C VAL A 46 -8.57 -8.02 -2.46
N ALA A 47 -7.32 -7.97 -2.01
CA ALA A 47 -6.98 -7.91 -0.60
C ALA A 47 -7.58 -6.64 0.06
N GLY A 48 -7.49 -5.48 -0.59
CA GLY A 48 -8.09 -4.24 -0.11
C GLY A 48 -9.61 -4.33 0.02
N CYS A 49 -10.30 -4.89 -0.97
CA CYS A 49 -11.76 -5.07 -0.91
C CYS A 49 -12.18 -6.01 0.24
N LEU A 50 -11.48 -7.14 0.39
CA LEU A 50 -11.73 -8.08 1.48
C LEU A 50 -11.47 -7.45 2.85
N ALA A 51 -10.37 -6.70 2.98
CA ALA A 51 -10.03 -6.00 4.22
C ALA A 51 -11.12 -4.99 4.61
N ASN A 52 -11.58 -4.16 3.66
CA ASN A 52 -12.65 -3.18 3.88
C ASN A 52 -13.97 -3.85 4.28
N ALA A 53 -14.35 -4.93 3.61
CA ALA A 53 -15.57 -5.68 3.90
C ALA A 53 -15.53 -6.31 5.30
N LEU A 54 -14.39 -6.90 5.68
CA LEU A 54 -14.19 -7.50 7.01
C LEU A 54 -14.13 -6.43 8.12
N CYS A 55 -13.55 -5.25 7.84
CA CYS A 55 -13.61 -4.11 8.76
C CYS A 55 -15.05 -3.63 8.96
N TYR A 56 -15.86 -3.57 7.89
CA TYR A 56 -17.28 -3.23 8.03
C TYR A 56 -18.02 -4.26 8.89
N TYR A 57 -17.81 -5.56 8.61
CA TYR A 57 -18.39 -6.63 9.40
C TYR A 57 -17.99 -6.56 10.88
N ALA A 58 -16.71 -6.29 11.18
CA ALA A 58 -16.20 -6.28 12.55
C ALA A 58 -16.59 -5.04 13.37
N TYR A 59 -16.73 -3.86 12.75
CA TYR A 59 -16.87 -2.59 13.47
C TYR A 59 -18.22 -1.88 13.28
N TYR A 60 -19.02 -2.24 12.27
CA TYR A 60 -20.29 -1.56 11.99
C TYR A 60 -21.51 -2.46 12.16
N GLN A 61 -21.30 -3.76 12.42
CA GLN A 61 -22.36 -4.72 12.70
C GLN A 61 -22.18 -5.34 14.08
N THR A 62 -23.28 -5.75 14.71
CA THR A 62 -23.27 -6.40 16.02
C THR A 62 -23.18 -7.92 15.85
N HIS A 63 -22.02 -8.47 16.17
CA HIS A 63 -21.73 -9.91 16.11
C HIS A 63 -21.12 -10.41 17.42
N PRO A 64 -21.16 -11.72 17.71
CA PRO A 64 -20.47 -12.29 18.86
C PRO A 64 -18.97 -11.93 18.86
N PRO A 65 -18.35 -11.71 20.04
CA PRO A 65 -16.99 -11.18 20.15
C PRO A 65 -15.93 -12.06 19.46
N VAL A 66 -16.14 -13.38 19.41
CA VAL A 66 -15.25 -14.31 18.70
C VAL A 66 -15.29 -14.06 17.19
N ASN A 67 -16.48 -13.85 16.61
CA ASN A 67 -16.63 -13.61 15.17
C ASN A 67 -16.01 -12.25 14.80
N THR A 68 -16.20 -11.23 15.64
CA THR A 68 -15.59 -9.92 15.48
C THR A 68 -14.06 -9.99 15.55
N ALA A 69 -13.51 -10.75 16.51
CA ALA A 69 -12.07 -10.93 16.64
C ALA A 69 -11.48 -11.66 15.43
N VAL A 70 -12.14 -12.71 14.94
CA VAL A 70 -11.72 -13.45 13.73
C VAL A 70 -11.77 -12.55 12.49
N ALA A 71 -12.88 -11.83 12.28
CA ALA A 71 -13.01 -10.92 11.14
C ALA A 71 -11.97 -9.80 11.15
N SER A 72 -11.72 -9.20 12.32
CA SER A 72 -10.68 -8.18 12.49
C SER A 72 -9.27 -8.74 12.21
N ALA A 73 -8.99 -9.97 12.64
CA ALA A 73 -7.73 -10.64 12.37
C ALA A 73 -7.49 -10.87 10.87
N PHE A 74 -8.50 -11.38 10.17
CA PHE A 74 -8.41 -11.55 8.72
C PHE A 74 -8.31 -10.21 7.99
N ALA A 75 -9.02 -9.17 8.47
CA ALA A 75 -8.91 -7.82 7.91
C ALA A 75 -7.47 -7.30 7.99
N ASP A 76 -6.81 -7.43 9.15
CA ASP A 76 -5.42 -6.98 9.33
C ASP A 76 -4.44 -7.73 8.43
N VAL A 77 -4.66 -9.02 8.18
CA VAL A 77 -3.84 -9.79 7.22
C VAL A 77 -4.05 -9.27 5.79
N MET A 78 -5.30 -9.03 5.39
CA MET A 78 -5.61 -8.52 4.05
C MET A 78 -5.08 -7.10 3.84
N TRP A 79 -5.14 -6.24 4.87
CA TRP A 79 -4.48 -4.93 4.89
C TRP A 79 -2.97 -5.04 4.66
N MET A 80 -2.31 -5.98 5.33
CA MET A 80 -0.88 -6.21 5.15
C MET A 80 -0.56 -6.65 3.71
N VAL A 81 -1.37 -7.54 3.12
CA VAL A 81 -1.19 -7.97 1.72
C VAL A 81 -1.35 -6.78 0.77
N GLN A 82 -2.38 -5.97 0.95
CA GLN A 82 -2.63 -4.78 0.12
C GLN A 82 -1.47 -3.77 0.20
N GLU A 83 -1.04 -3.41 1.41
CA GLU A 83 0.00 -2.40 1.60
C GLU A 83 1.39 -2.90 1.19
N ALA A 84 1.71 -4.18 1.43
CA ALA A 84 2.98 -4.76 0.98
C ALA A 84 3.07 -4.90 -0.55
N SER A 85 1.93 -5.10 -1.22
CA SER A 85 1.88 -5.28 -2.68
C SER A 85 2.46 -4.08 -3.45
N LEU A 86 2.28 -2.85 -2.93
CA LEU A 86 2.86 -1.63 -3.50
C LEU A 86 4.39 -1.71 -3.63
N SER A 87 5.05 -2.18 -2.58
CA SER A 87 6.50 -2.33 -2.52
C SER A 87 6.98 -3.54 -3.31
N PHE A 88 6.19 -4.61 -3.36
CA PHE A 88 6.48 -5.79 -4.18
C PHE A 88 6.47 -5.49 -5.69
N TYR A 89 5.60 -4.59 -6.16
CA TYR A 89 5.63 -4.15 -7.55
C TYR A 89 7.00 -3.55 -7.91
N SER A 90 7.49 -2.62 -7.09
CA SER A 90 8.81 -2.03 -7.26
C SER A 90 9.90 -3.11 -7.18
N TYR A 91 9.85 -3.99 -6.19
CA TYR A 91 10.79 -5.11 -6.05
C TYR A 91 10.92 -5.98 -7.31
N ILE A 92 9.82 -6.35 -7.96
CA ILE A 92 9.84 -7.16 -9.20
C ILE A 92 10.59 -6.44 -10.31
N ILE A 93 10.40 -5.12 -10.45
CA ILE A 93 11.10 -4.30 -11.46
C ILE A 93 12.58 -4.18 -11.09
N LEU A 94 12.90 -3.79 -9.85
CA LEU A 94 14.27 -3.58 -9.40
C LEU A 94 15.11 -4.85 -9.46
N THR A 95 14.54 -6.02 -9.14
CA THR A 95 15.27 -7.29 -9.20
C THR A 95 15.66 -7.70 -10.61
N ARG A 96 14.91 -7.25 -11.63
CA ARG A 96 15.24 -7.42 -13.05
C ARG A 96 16.24 -6.39 -13.56
N VAL A 97 16.23 -5.17 -13.02
CA VAL A 97 17.06 -4.04 -13.47
C VAL A 97 18.42 -3.95 -12.75
N LEU A 98 18.52 -4.39 -11.50
CA LEU A 98 19.75 -4.31 -10.69
C LEU A 98 20.71 -5.47 -11.00
N ILE A 99 22.00 -5.16 -11.04
CA ILE A 99 23.06 -6.10 -11.42
C ILE A 99 24.02 -6.33 -10.23
N ARG A 100 24.38 -7.60 -10.01
CA ARG A 100 25.41 -8.12 -9.09
C ARG A 100 25.37 -7.50 -7.68
N ARG A 101 26.30 -6.57 -7.36
CA ARG A 101 26.47 -6.02 -6.00
C ARG A 101 25.28 -5.16 -5.59
N SER A 102 24.78 -4.31 -6.48
CA SER A 102 23.63 -3.44 -6.21
C SER A 102 22.34 -4.23 -5.92
N ARG A 103 22.14 -5.35 -6.63
CA ARG A 103 21.02 -6.27 -6.40
C ARG A 103 21.11 -6.93 -5.03
N ARG A 104 22.28 -7.42 -4.62
CA ARG A 104 22.46 -8.03 -3.29
C ARG A 104 22.17 -7.05 -2.15
N VAL A 105 22.70 -5.83 -2.22
CA VAL A 105 22.44 -4.79 -1.21
C VAL A 105 20.94 -4.45 -1.15
N PHE A 106 20.31 -4.24 -2.30
CA PHE A 106 18.87 -3.98 -2.36
C PHE A 106 18.04 -5.12 -1.75
N LEU A 107 18.34 -6.37 -2.10
CA LEU A 107 17.61 -7.53 -1.58
C LEU A 107 17.72 -7.61 -0.05
N ILE A 108 18.91 -7.46 0.53
CA ILE A 108 19.11 -7.53 1.98
C ILE A 108 18.33 -6.43 2.69
N LEU A 109 18.41 -5.19 2.20
CA LEU A 109 17.71 -4.06 2.79
C LEU A 109 16.19 -4.20 2.65
N PHE A 110 15.70 -4.60 1.47
CA PHE A 110 14.28 -4.77 1.19
C PHE A 110 13.68 -5.84 2.10
N TRP A 111 14.27 -7.04 2.15
CA TRP A 111 13.78 -8.13 2.99
C TRP A 111 13.94 -7.81 4.48
N GLY A 112 15.00 -7.13 4.89
CA GLY A 112 15.17 -6.68 6.27
C GLY A 112 14.05 -5.74 6.74
N ILE A 113 13.74 -4.71 5.94
CA ILE A 113 12.63 -3.80 6.26
C ILE A 113 11.29 -4.53 6.18
N LEU A 114 11.10 -5.44 5.22
CA LEU A 114 9.86 -6.21 5.10
C LEU A 114 9.60 -7.11 6.32
N VAL A 115 10.64 -7.74 6.87
CA VAL A 115 10.52 -8.52 8.12
C VAL A 115 10.11 -7.63 9.28
N LEU A 116 10.64 -6.40 9.36
CA LEU A 116 10.21 -5.42 10.37
C LEU A 116 8.73 -5.05 10.21
N ILE A 117 8.28 -4.79 8.98
CA ILE A 117 6.87 -4.50 8.65
C ILE A 117 5.96 -5.66 9.11
N ILE A 118 6.31 -6.90 8.76
CA ILE A 118 5.55 -8.10 9.14
C ILE A 118 5.52 -8.25 10.66
N SER A 119 6.64 -8.08 11.35
CA SER A 119 6.73 -8.19 12.80
C SER A 119 5.87 -7.15 13.52
N ALA A 120 5.87 -5.89 13.03
CA ALA A 120 5.04 -4.83 13.57
C ALA A 120 3.55 -5.14 13.39
N ARG A 121 3.16 -5.67 12.22
CA ARG A 121 1.77 -6.08 11.94
C ARG A 121 1.31 -7.24 12.81
N LEU A 122 2.16 -8.25 13.01
CA LEU A 122 1.86 -9.35 13.92
C LEU A 122 1.69 -8.86 15.36
N ALA A 123 2.54 -7.91 15.81
CA ALA A 123 2.40 -7.32 17.13
C ALA A 123 1.07 -6.55 17.29
N ILE A 124 0.68 -5.75 16.29
CA ILE A 124 -0.61 -5.05 16.27
C ILE A 124 -1.77 -6.04 16.34
N LEU A 125 -1.74 -7.09 15.52
CA LEU A 125 -2.76 -8.13 15.47
C LEU A 125 -2.96 -8.80 16.84
N VAL A 126 -1.86 -9.26 17.45
CA VAL A 126 -1.90 -9.94 18.76
C VAL A 126 -2.44 -9.01 19.84
N MET A 127 -2.03 -7.75 19.84
CA MET A 127 -2.49 -6.77 20.82
C MET A 127 -3.96 -6.42 20.62
N ARG A 128 -4.43 -6.34 19.37
CA ARG A 128 -5.84 -6.09 19.05
C ARG A 128 -6.75 -7.22 19.52
N VAL A 129 -6.39 -8.47 19.23
CA VAL A 129 -7.14 -9.63 19.70
C VAL A 129 -7.21 -9.65 21.24
N LYS A 130 -6.10 -9.30 21.91
CA LYS A 130 -6.07 -9.19 23.38
C LYS A 130 -6.97 -8.08 23.90
N VAL A 131 -7.02 -6.90 23.27
CA VAL A 131 -7.89 -5.79 23.69
C VAL A 131 -9.37 -6.17 23.54
N THR A 132 -9.75 -6.82 22.43
CA THR A 132 -11.14 -7.27 22.20
C THR A 132 -11.61 -8.33 23.19
N ILE A 133 -10.70 -9.13 23.76
CA ILE A 133 -11.04 -10.22 24.69
C ILE A 133 -10.90 -9.81 26.17
N LEU A 134 -9.93 -8.95 26.52
CA LEU A 134 -9.57 -8.64 27.90
C LEU A 134 -9.91 -7.21 28.37
N GLU A 135 -10.51 -6.35 27.53
CA GLU A 135 -10.95 -4.97 27.87
C GLU A 135 -9.88 -4.14 28.63
N ARG A 136 -8.60 -4.23 28.24
CA ARG A 136 -7.51 -3.45 28.87
C ARG A 136 -7.10 -2.23 28.03
N ASP A 137 -7.52 -1.05 28.46
CA ASP A 137 -7.23 0.23 27.81
C ASP A 137 -5.73 0.61 27.77
N ASN A 138 -4.93 0.10 28.72
CA ASN A 138 -3.50 0.40 28.80
C ASN A 138 -2.67 -0.11 27.59
N LEU A 139 -3.22 -0.99 26.74
CA LEU A 139 -2.54 -1.50 25.54
C LEU A 139 -2.67 -0.58 24.33
N GLN A 140 -3.61 0.37 24.32
CA GLN A 140 -3.89 1.22 23.16
C GLN A 140 -2.70 2.13 22.80
N SER A 141 -2.00 2.65 23.81
CA SER A 141 -0.80 3.50 23.60
C SER A 141 0.37 2.75 22.96
N VAL A 142 0.43 1.42 23.15
CA VAL A 142 1.44 0.56 22.53
C VAL A 142 1.06 0.23 21.10
N ILE A 143 -0.24 0.01 20.83
CA ILE A 143 -0.78 -0.20 19.48
C ILE A 143 -0.52 1.03 18.60
N ASN A 144 -0.81 2.24 19.09
CA ASN A 144 -0.57 3.46 18.31
C ASN A 144 0.92 3.64 17.97
N ARG A 145 1.83 3.37 18.93
CA ARG A 145 3.29 3.40 18.67
C ARG A 145 3.73 2.34 17.66
N ALA A 146 3.16 1.14 17.71
CA ALA A 146 3.42 0.10 16.73
C ALA A 146 2.93 0.48 15.33
N HIS A 147 1.77 1.14 15.21
CA HIS A 147 1.29 1.68 13.93
C HIS A 147 2.20 2.77 13.38
N ILE A 148 2.71 3.68 14.20
CA ILE A 148 3.68 4.69 13.76
C ILE A 148 4.94 4.01 13.22
N ALA A 149 5.52 3.06 13.97
CA ALA A 149 6.70 2.33 13.53
C ALA A 149 6.47 1.57 12.22
N TYR A 150 5.28 0.99 12.06
CA TYR A 150 4.85 0.32 10.84
C TYR A 150 4.82 1.26 9.63
N PHE A 151 4.17 2.42 9.74
CA PHE A 151 4.09 3.40 8.64
C PHE A 151 5.47 3.96 8.27
N VAL A 152 6.32 4.19 9.26
CA VAL A 152 7.71 4.61 9.02
C VAL A 152 8.49 3.53 8.25
N CYS A 153 8.29 2.25 8.56
CA CYS A 153 8.93 1.16 7.82
C CYS A 153 8.42 1.09 6.37
N ILE A 154 7.11 1.27 6.13
CA ILE A 154 6.55 1.36 4.76
C ILE A 154 7.15 2.55 4.01
N ALA A 155 7.19 3.73 4.61
CA ALA A 155 7.79 4.90 3.97
C ALA A 155 9.26 4.63 3.62
N SER A 156 9.99 3.97 4.52
CA SER A 156 11.40 3.62 4.31
C SER A 156 11.60 2.65 3.15
N ILE A 157 10.75 1.61 3.00
CA ILE A 157 10.89 0.64 1.90
C ILE A 157 10.57 1.28 0.55
N GLU A 158 9.59 2.19 0.48
CA GLU A 158 9.28 2.93 -0.74
C GLU A 158 10.39 3.92 -1.11
N ILE A 159 10.98 4.60 -0.11
CA ILE A 159 12.14 5.47 -0.30
C ILE A 159 13.33 4.69 -0.87
N LEU A 160 13.61 3.53 -0.27
CA LEU A 160 14.65 2.62 -0.72
C LEU A 160 14.42 2.19 -2.18
N CYS A 161 13.21 1.71 -2.49
CA CYS A 161 12.87 1.24 -3.83
C CYS A 161 13.06 2.33 -4.89
N SER A 162 12.58 3.54 -4.60
CA SER A 162 12.63 4.61 -5.58
C SER A 162 14.02 5.23 -5.70
N PHE A 163 14.82 5.27 -4.63
CA PHE A 163 16.23 5.67 -4.72
C PHE A 163 16.99 4.80 -5.73
N PHE A 164 16.81 3.48 -5.67
CA PHE A 164 17.44 2.55 -6.59
C PHE A 164 16.89 2.69 -8.03
N LEU A 165 15.59 2.93 -8.21
CA LEU A 165 14.99 3.20 -9.52
C LEU A 165 15.52 4.49 -10.14
N LEU A 166 15.49 5.59 -9.40
CA LEU A 166 15.97 6.90 -9.84
C LEU A 166 17.44 6.84 -10.25
N ARG A 167 18.28 6.19 -9.44
CA ARG A 167 19.71 6.03 -9.78
C ARG A 167 19.90 5.24 -11.07
N LYS A 168 19.07 4.22 -11.32
CA LYS A 168 19.12 3.43 -12.54
C LYS A 168 18.59 4.18 -13.76
N PHE A 169 17.47 4.89 -13.63
CA PHE A 169 16.94 5.72 -14.72
C PHE A 169 17.86 6.91 -15.03
N ALA A 170 18.48 7.53 -14.04
CA ALA A 170 19.47 8.60 -14.26
C ALA A 170 20.70 8.07 -15.00
N SER A 171 21.22 6.90 -14.61
CA SER A 171 22.32 6.25 -15.31
C SER A 171 21.94 5.88 -16.75
N ALA A 172 20.75 5.31 -16.96
CA ALA A 172 20.25 4.95 -18.29
C ALA A 172 20.01 6.19 -19.17
N LYS A 173 19.50 7.28 -18.60
CA LYS A 173 19.34 8.57 -19.28
C LYS A 173 20.68 9.14 -19.75
N LYS A 174 21.74 9.04 -18.93
CA LYS A 174 23.08 9.51 -19.30
C LYS A 174 23.63 8.71 -20.48
N VAL A 175 23.55 7.38 -20.42
CA VAL A 175 23.98 6.47 -21.51
C VAL A 175 23.14 6.66 -22.77
N SER A 176 21.82 6.82 -22.65
CA SER A 176 20.91 7.08 -23.78
C SER A 176 21.18 8.44 -24.44
N ARG A 177 21.54 9.46 -23.66
CA ARG A 177 21.92 10.78 -24.19
C ARG A 177 23.26 10.71 -24.94
N GLU A 178 24.22 9.95 -24.41
CA GLU A 178 25.50 9.67 -25.06
C GLU A 178 25.31 8.84 -26.34
N ALA A 179 24.30 7.95 -26.39
CA ALA A 179 23.94 7.13 -27.55
C ALA A 179 22.93 7.79 -28.51
N SER A 180 22.55 9.05 -28.31
CA SER A 180 21.53 9.77 -29.09
C SER A 180 20.15 9.09 -29.18
N LEU A 181 19.85 8.18 -28.25
CA LEU A 181 18.55 7.52 -28.10
C LEU A 181 17.60 8.39 -27.26
N ASN A 182 16.29 8.07 -27.33
CA ASN A 182 15.16 8.91 -26.90
C ASN A 182 15.17 9.28 -25.39
N SER A 183 16.00 10.27 -25.04
CA SER A 183 16.22 10.74 -23.65
C SER A 183 14.97 11.30 -22.96
N LYS A 184 13.91 11.59 -23.74
CA LYS A 184 12.61 12.05 -23.25
C LYS A 184 11.90 10.95 -22.45
N PHE A 185 11.95 9.69 -22.88
CA PHE A 185 11.29 8.57 -22.20
C PHE A 185 11.83 8.38 -20.78
N PHE A 186 13.15 8.29 -20.62
CA PHE A 186 13.78 8.17 -19.30
C PHE A 186 13.54 9.39 -18.40
N ARG A 187 13.36 10.59 -18.98
CA ARG A 187 12.98 11.79 -18.22
C ARG A 187 11.57 11.66 -17.65
N TYR A 188 10.60 11.16 -18.42
CA TYR A 188 9.25 10.92 -17.93
C TYR A 188 9.22 9.86 -16.83
N LEU A 189 9.95 8.76 -16.99
CA LEU A 189 10.06 7.73 -15.94
C LEU A 189 10.67 8.28 -14.65
N LEU A 190 11.71 9.12 -14.77
CA LEU A 190 12.34 9.78 -13.62
C LEU A 190 11.35 10.71 -12.90
N GLN A 191 10.67 11.60 -13.64
CA GLN A 191 9.68 12.53 -13.08
C GLN A 191 8.49 11.80 -12.44
N SER A 192 7.98 10.73 -13.06
CA SER A 192 6.91 9.91 -12.49
C SER A 192 7.35 9.25 -11.17
N THR A 193 8.59 8.75 -11.11
CA THR A 193 9.14 8.14 -9.90
C THR A 193 9.38 9.17 -8.79
N GLU A 194 9.82 10.39 -9.13
CA GLU A 194 9.98 11.52 -8.20
C GLU A 194 8.64 11.98 -7.61
N VAL A 195 7.62 12.13 -8.45
CA VAL A 195 6.26 12.47 -7.99
C VAL A 195 5.74 11.37 -7.07
N ARG A 196 5.83 10.10 -7.49
CA ARG A 196 5.42 8.95 -6.66
C ARG A 196 6.08 8.96 -5.29
N MET A 197 7.39 9.21 -5.24
CA MET A 197 8.16 9.28 -3.99
C MET A 197 7.65 10.38 -3.06
N THR A 198 7.47 11.57 -3.62
CA THR A 198 7.01 12.74 -2.87
C THR A 198 5.62 12.49 -2.31
N THR A 199 4.73 11.92 -3.13
CA THR A 199 3.38 11.59 -2.74
C THR A 199 3.32 10.51 -1.64
N LEU A 200 4.09 9.42 -1.77
CA LEU A 200 4.14 8.37 -0.74
C LEU A 200 4.76 8.86 0.56
N ALA A 201 5.75 9.76 0.50
CA ALA A 201 6.31 10.39 1.68
C ALA A 201 5.27 11.28 2.40
N VAL A 202 4.49 12.08 1.65
CA VAL A 202 3.40 12.90 2.20
C VAL A 202 2.29 12.03 2.79
N ILE A 203 1.92 10.94 2.12
CA ILE A 203 0.93 9.99 2.62
C ILE A 203 1.42 9.31 3.90
N GLY A 204 2.63 8.75 3.89
CA GLY A 204 3.21 8.06 5.04
C GLY A 204 3.38 8.97 6.26
N THR A 205 3.81 10.21 6.06
CA THR A 205 3.90 11.22 7.13
C THR A 205 2.51 11.61 7.65
N THR A 206 1.54 11.80 6.76
CA THR A 206 0.18 12.13 7.19
C THR A 206 -0.47 10.99 7.97
N ARG A 207 -0.33 9.73 7.52
CA ARG A 207 -0.83 8.54 8.22
C ARG A 207 -0.14 8.34 9.58
N ALA A 208 1.17 8.60 9.67
CA ALA A 208 1.89 8.55 10.94
C ALA A 208 1.39 9.63 11.93
N VAL A 209 1.11 10.84 11.42
CA VAL A 209 0.57 11.95 12.22
C VAL A 209 -0.86 11.65 12.67
N THR A 210 -1.75 11.23 11.78
CA THR A 210 -3.15 10.91 12.14
C THR A 210 -3.23 9.79 13.18
N TYR A 211 -2.48 8.70 13.02
CA TYR A 211 -2.46 7.63 14.02
C TYR A 211 -1.86 8.05 15.37
N SER A 212 -1.01 9.08 15.41
CA SER A 212 -0.49 9.63 16.66
C SER A 212 -1.57 10.34 17.48
N PHE A 213 -2.64 10.82 16.83
CA PHE A 213 -3.73 11.58 17.44
C PHE A 213 -5.06 10.81 17.53
N GLN A 214 -5.10 9.52 17.15
CA GLN A 214 -6.34 8.75 17.14
C GLN A 214 -6.65 8.15 18.53
N PRO A 215 -7.79 8.50 19.18
CA PRO A 215 -8.05 8.13 20.58
C PRO A 215 -8.26 6.62 20.79
N SER A 216 -9.07 5.96 19.96
CA SER A 216 -9.26 4.51 19.94
C SER A 216 -10.37 4.14 18.93
N MET A 217 -10.35 2.88 18.51
CA MET A 217 -11.26 2.20 17.56
C MET A 217 -11.16 2.63 16.08
N GLN A 218 -11.16 1.63 15.20
CA GLN A 218 -11.19 1.77 13.75
C GLN A 218 -12.54 2.28 13.21
N GLU A 219 -13.39 2.81 14.07
CA GLU A 219 -14.62 3.50 13.70
C GLU A 219 -14.31 4.95 13.32
N SER A 220 -14.83 5.42 12.20
CA SER A 220 -14.61 6.80 11.71
C SER A 220 -15.50 7.82 12.41
N THR A 221 -15.70 7.67 13.71
CA THR A 221 -16.46 8.64 14.53
C THR A 221 -15.64 9.90 14.80
N ASN A 222 -14.31 9.82 14.72
CA ASN A 222 -13.38 10.93 14.96
C ASN A 222 -12.80 11.51 13.66
N THR A 223 -12.66 12.83 13.59
CA THR A 223 -12.12 13.60 12.45
C THR A 223 -10.75 13.09 11.99
N VAL A 224 -9.89 12.68 12.92
CA VAL A 224 -8.55 12.16 12.64
C VAL A 224 -8.59 10.85 11.84
N SER A 225 -9.53 9.95 12.14
CA SER A 225 -9.73 8.71 11.39
C SER A 225 -10.28 8.97 9.99
N GLN A 226 -11.14 9.99 9.84
CA GLN A 226 -11.68 10.39 8.55
C GLN A 226 -10.57 10.95 7.64
N VAL A 227 -9.64 11.73 8.20
CA VAL A 227 -8.46 12.22 7.46
C VAL A 227 -7.55 11.08 7.03
N ASP A 228 -7.28 10.09 7.90
CA ASP A 228 -6.48 8.91 7.51
C ASP A 228 -7.10 8.16 6.32
N ARG A 229 -8.43 7.93 6.36
CA ARG A 229 -9.14 7.26 5.28
C ARG A 229 -9.21 8.09 3.99
N PHE A 230 -9.31 9.41 4.11
CA PHE A 230 -9.24 10.33 2.97
C PHE A 230 -7.86 10.26 2.30
N ILE A 231 -6.79 10.31 3.08
CA ILE A 231 -5.41 10.21 2.59
C ILE A 231 -5.15 8.84 1.97
N TYR A 232 -5.68 7.77 2.57
CA TYR A 232 -5.63 6.43 1.98
C TYR A 232 -6.41 6.33 0.66
N THR A 233 -7.53 7.06 0.52
CA THR A 233 -8.24 7.16 -0.76
C THR A 233 -7.37 7.82 -1.83
N PHE A 234 -6.64 8.87 -1.48
CA PHE A 234 -5.65 9.48 -2.38
C PHE A 234 -4.56 8.49 -2.78
N GLU A 235 -4.03 7.70 -1.85
CA GLU A 235 -3.05 6.66 -2.12
C GLU A 235 -3.54 5.68 -3.21
N LEU A 236 -4.79 5.20 -3.08
CA LEU A 236 -5.39 4.32 -4.08
C LEU A 236 -5.63 5.00 -5.44
N LEU A 237 -6.03 6.27 -5.47
CA LEU A 237 -6.20 7.01 -6.72
C LEU A 237 -4.86 7.24 -7.45
N ILE A 238 -3.80 7.50 -6.69
CA ILE A 238 -2.44 7.62 -7.23
C ILE A 238 -1.94 6.27 -7.74
N PHE A 239 -2.28 5.18 -7.06
CA PHE A 239 -2.03 3.82 -7.55
C PHE A 239 -2.76 3.53 -8.87
N LEU A 240 -4.04 3.89 -8.99
CA LEU A 240 -4.82 3.76 -10.22
C LEU A 240 -4.19 4.57 -11.36
N HIS A 241 -3.79 5.82 -11.10
CA HIS A 241 -3.09 6.65 -12.09
C HIS A 241 -1.77 6.04 -12.55
N ARG A 242 -1.01 5.40 -11.64
CA ARG A 242 0.23 4.68 -11.93
C ARG A 242 0.02 3.58 -12.97
N GLU A 243 -1.07 2.83 -12.85
CA GLU A 243 -1.40 1.71 -13.73
C GLU A 243 -1.80 2.19 -15.13
N SER A 244 -2.59 3.26 -15.21
CA SER A 244 -2.93 3.93 -16.48
C SER A 244 -1.70 4.51 -17.19
N SER A 245 -0.81 5.20 -16.47
CA SER A 245 0.36 5.88 -17.06
C SER A 245 1.49 4.93 -17.49
N SER A 246 1.78 3.89 -16.70
CA SER A 246 2.79 2.87 -16.99
C SER A 246 2.46 2.04 -18.24
N GLN A 247 1.16 1.81 -18.50
CA GLN A 247 0.70 0.92 -19.57
C GLN A 247 0.53 1.68 -20.90
N PHE A 248 0.08 2.95 -20.86
CA PHE A 248 -0.09 3.76 -22.07
C PHE A 248 1.23 4.05 -22.81
N HIS A 249 2.36 4.00 -22.11
CA HIS A 249 3.68 4.16 -22.74
C HIS A 249 4.27 2.84 -23.28
N SER A 250 3.94 1.68 -22.69
CA SER A 250 4.34 0.38 -23.25
C SER A 250 3.66 0.06 -24.59
N MET A 251 2.50 0.67 -24.87
CA MET A 251 1.77 0.52 -26.14
C MET A 251 2.27 1.44 -27.27
N LYS A 252 3.10 2.44 -26.98
CA LYS A 252 3.63 3.37 -28.00
C LYS A 252 4.97 2.95 -28.60
N ASP A 253 5.60 1.94 -28.01
CA ASP A 253 6.89 1.37 -28.45
C ASP A 253 6.71 0.02 -29.18
N LEU A 254 5.49 -0.29 -29.64
CA LEU A 254 5.13 -1.34 -30.60
C LEU A 254 4.68 -0.69 -31.90
#